data_AF-A0A0M7RDW6-F1
#
_entry.id   AF-A0A0M7RDW6-F1
#
_cell.length_a   1.000
_cell.length_b   1.000
_cell.length_c   1.000
_cell.angle_alpha   90.00
_cell.angle_beta   90.00
_cell.angle_gamma   90.00
#
_symmetry.space_group_name_H-M   'P 1'
#
loop_
_entity.id
_entity.type
_entity.pdbx_description
1 polymer ?
#
loop_
_entity_poly.entity_id
_entity_poly.type
_entity_poly.pdbx_seq_one_letter_code
_entity_poly.pdbx_strand_id
1 'polypeptide(L)'
;MKHLIGSLAVMSTDFKSGTFLASLESVECSTKSRLKPPVDIIENIYNPNAFTNVIKIQIEANLHEDFCITTQEMQTFITTEFASLNCRPCKICENNVNMCNDSLENLLDNCTHVNGNVMIGPENEHLVSKLKIVETIYGSLIIRSTNLTHIAFLENLKHILTFNYSVSIIIENNPQFSNLTFPNLKRIYTNSLLTAIMLNNNSDILSPNFKNCDLIHAQFKYLKTKSISLDENTCEAIQRSANNTLEGKLANHPSLGIMGFLNLIIILGAL
;
A
#
# COMPACT_ATOMS: atom_id res chain seq x y z
N MET A 1 13.60 13.55 -21.58
CA MET A 1 14.58 12.72 -20.84
C MET A 1 14.12 11.28 -20.92
N LYS A 2 14.96 10.33 -21.38
CA LYS A 2 14.54 8.92 -21.57
C LYS A 2 14.80 8.02 -20.37
N HIS A 3 15.90 8.26 -19.66
CA HIS A 3 16.30 7.48 -18.49
C HIS A 3 16.59 8.45 -17.35
N LEU A 4 15.96 8.22 -16.20
CA LEU A 4 16.20 8.97 -14.96
C LEU A 4 17.04 8.09 -14.02
N ILE A 5 18.23 8.56 -13.67
CA ILE A 5 19.10 7.89 -12.69
C ILE A 5 19.06 8.69 -11.39
N GLY A 6 18.51 8.12 -10.32
CA GLY A 6 18.38 8.73 -9.01
C GLY A 6 16.95 9.11 -8.65
N SER A 7 16.80 10.12 -7.77
CA SER A 7 15.51 10.62 -7.30
C SER A 7 15.08 11.84 -8.12
N LEU A 8 13.77 12.06 -8.22
CA LEU A 8 13.15 13.20 -8.88
C LEU A 8 12.38 14.04 -7.87
N ALA A 9 12.62 15.35 -7.89
CA ALA A 9 11.82 16.34 -7.17
C ALA A 9 11.27 17.37 -8.16
N VAL A 10 9.96 17.57 -8.16
CA VAL A 10 9.25 18.59 -8.94
C VAL A 10 8.53 19.49 -7.95
N MET A 11 8.97 20.75 -7.87
CA MET A 11 8.48 21.73 -6.90
C MET A 11 8.48 23.13 -7.51
N SER A 12 7.54 23.99 -7.11
CA SER A 12 7.50 25.42 -7.49
C SER A 12 7.65 25.65 -9.00
N THR A 13 6.79 24.99 -9.79
CA THR A 13 6.88 25.01 -11.24
C THR A 13 5.67 25.64 -11.90
N ASP A 14 5.92 26.46 -12.92
CA ASP A 14 4.89 27.02 -13.79
C ASP A 14 4.44 26.05 -14.90
N PHE A 15 5.04 24.85 -14.97
CA PHE A 15 4.57 23.83 -15.90
C PHE A 15 3.14 23.42 -15.55
N LYS A 16 2.29 23.29 -16.58
CA LYS A 16 0.91 22.83 -16.45
C LYS A 16 0.76 21.30 -16.48
N SER A 17 1.85 20.57 -16.71
CA SER A 17 1.81 19.11 -16.73
C SER A 17 3.19 18.51 -16.51
N GLY A 18 3.20 17.23 -16.15
CA GLY A 18 4.39 16.39 -16.09
C GLY A 18 5.05 16.10 -17.44
N THR A 19 4.50 16.59 -18.57
CA THR A 19 4.86 16.18 -19.96
C THR A 19 6.33 16.31 -20.33
N PHE A 20 7.14 17.07 -19.58
CA PHE A 20 8.59 17.04 -19.68
C PHE A 20 9.20 15.64 -19.39
N LEU A 21 8.40 14.75 -18.78
CA LEU A 21 8.68 13.34 -18.52
C LEU A 21 7.97 12.39 -19.49
N ALA A 22 7.23 12.89 -20.49
CA ALA A 22 6.47 12.03 -21.42
C ALA A 22 7.36 11.04 -22.20
N SER A 23 8.64 11.38 -22.39
CA SER A 23 9.63 10.48 -23.02
C SER A 23 10.32 9.53 -22.03
N LEU A 24 9.95 9.52 -20.74
CA LEU A 24 10.65 8.76 -19.70
C LEU A 24 10.28 7.27 -19.78
N GLU A 25 11.28 6.44 -20.02
CA GLU A 25 11.15 5.01 -20.25
C GLU A 25 11.62 4.19 -19.04
N SER A 26 12.65 4.65 -18.32
CA SER A 26 13.13 3.98 -17.10
C SER A 26 13.51 4.95 -15.98
N VAL A 27 13.37 4.46 -14.74
CA VAL A 27 13.90 5.11 -13.55
C VAL A 27 14.77 4.13 -12.79
N GLU A 28 16.03 4.48 -12.55
CA GLU A 28 17.07 3.60 -12.03
C GLU A 28 17.77 4.21 -10.81
N CYS A 29 18.26 3.36 -9.91
CA CYS A 29 19.08 3.81 -8.79
C CYS A 29 20.47 4.26 -9.26
N SER A 30 20.98 5.37 -8.70
CA SER A 30 22.29 5.95 -9.03
C SER A 30 23.50 5.12 -8.56
N THR A 31 23.28 4.01 -7.86
CA THR A 31 24.37 3.21 -7.33
C THR A 31 25.01 2.35 -8.43
N LYS A 32 26.07 2.85 -9.04
CA LYS A 32 27.11 2.06 -9.75
C LYS A 32 27.87 1.09 -8.82
N SER A 33 27.24 0.54 -7.77
CA SER A 33 27.80 -0.59 -7.03
C SER A 33 27.23 -1.87 -7.63
N ARG A 34 28.04 -2.54 -8.45
CA ARG A 34 27.80 -3.89 -8.96
C ARG A 34 27.29 -4.80 -7.83
N LEU A 35 25.99 -5.09 -7.78
CA LEU A 35 25.53 -6.39 -7.31
C LEU A 35 25.56 -7.32 -8.52
N LYS A 36 26.71 -7.95 -8.74
CA LYS A 36 26.71 -9.22 -9.47
C LYS A 36 26.00 -10.21 -8.56
N PRO A 37 24.87 -10.82 -8.94
CA PRO A 37 24.38 -11.96 -8.20
C PRO A 37 25.36 -13.12 -8.44
N PRO A 38 25.71 -13.87 -7.40
CA PRO A 38 25.21 -15.22 -7.23
C PRO A 38 24.01 -15.12 -6.29
N VAL A 39 22.82 -15.49 -6.74
CA VAL A 39 22.26 -16.81 -6.44
C VAL A 39 22.47 -17.18 -4.97
N ASP A 40 21.34 -17.13 -4.27
CA ASP A 40 21.04 -17.64 -2.93
C ASP A 40 21.69 -16.93 -1.73
N ILE A 41 20.84 -16.80 -0.69
CA ILE A 41 21.09 -16.25 0.65
C ILE A 41 20.89 -14.73 0.73
N ILE A 42 19.65 -14.32 1.09
CA ILE A 42 19.31 -13.56 2.32
C ILE A 42 17.78 -13.36 2.29
N GLU A 43 17.07 -14.36 2.82
CA GLU A 43 16.04 -14.03 3.81
C GLU A 43 16.79 -13.54 5.07
N ASN A 44 16.33 -12.45 5.69
CA ASN A 44 16.72 -12.00 7.04
C ASN A 44 17.95 -11.09 7.25
N ILE A 45 18.13 -10.00 6.50
CA ILE A 45 18.85 -8.83 7.04
C ILE A 45 18.09 -7.53 6.74
N TYR A 46 17.12 -7.20 7.59
CA TYR A 46 16.62 -5.84 7.70
C TYR A 46 17.70 -4.99 8.40
N ASN A 47 18.47 -4.24 7.63
CA ASN A 47 19.39 -3.22 8.13
C ASN A 47 18.74 -1.84 7.99
N PRO A 48 18.31 -1.18 9.09
CA PRO A 48 17.66 0.13 9.04
C PRO A 48 18.59 1.28 8.63
N ASN A 49 19.90 1.05 8.48
CA ASN A 49 20.91 2.06 8.15
C ASN A 49 21.67 1.81 6.83
N ALA A 50 21.24 0.85 6.00
CA ALA A 50 21.69 0.82 4.61
C ALA A 50 21.03 2.01 3.89
N PHE A 51 21.80 2.84 3.16
CA PHE A 51 21.25 3.81 2.21
C PHE A 51 20.27 3.05 1.31
N THR A 52 18.98 3.16 1.62
CA THR A 52 17.96 2.38 0.93
C THR A 52 18.03 2.77 -0.54
N ASN A 53 18.17 1.79 -1.43
CA ASN A 53 18.09 1.92 -2.88
C ASN A 53 16.66 2.30 -3.30
N VAL A 54 16.09 3.31 -2.67
CA VAL A 54 14.71 3.76 -2.85
C VAL A 54 14.77 5.01 -3.71
N ILE A 55 14.16 4.92 -4.88
CA ILE A 55 13.99 6.06 -5.76
C ILE A 55 12.87 6.93 -5.20
N LYS A 56 13.19 8.14 -4.75
CA LYS A 56 12.18 9.09 -4.28
C LYS A 56 11.66 9.88 -5.47
N ILE A 57 10.36 9.83 -5.68
CA ILE A 57 9.64 10.67 -6.65
C ILE A 57 8.76 11.59 -5.83
N GLN A 58 9.13 12.86 -5.78
CA GLN A 58 8.49 13.88 -4.97
C GLN A 58 7.93 14.96 -5.88
N ILE A 59 6.61 15.10 -5.89
CA ILE A 59 5.89 16.07 -6.71
C ILE A 59 5.00 16.87 -5.77
N GLU A 60 5.45 18.03 -5.33
CA GLU A 60 4.76 18.77 -4.28
C GLU A 60 5.05 20.27 -4.31
N ALA A 61 4.23 21.04 -3.59
CA ALA A 61 4.40 22.47 -3.31
C ALA A 61 4.38 23.41 -4.53
N ASN A 62 3.51 24.43 -4.47
CA ASN A 62 3.44 25.53 -5.45
C ASN A 62 3.43 25.06 -6.91
N LEU A 63 2.74 23.96 -7.19
CA LEU A 63 2.50 23.50 -8.55
C LEU A 63 1.48 24.44 -9.20
N HIS A 64 1.62 24.68 -10.51
CA HIS A 64 0.59 25.37 -11.28
C HIS A 64 -0.79 24.71 -11.04
N GLU A 65 -1.87 25.49 -10.99
CA GLU A 65 -3.22 24.99 -10.68
C GLU A 65 -3.68 23.86 -11.63
N ASP A 66 -3.40 24.02 -12.92
CA ASP A 66 -3.65 23.03 -13.97
C ASP A 66 -2.68 21.82 -13.96
N PHE A 67 -1.66 21.79 -13.10
CA PHE A 67 -0.65 20.73 -13.11
C PHE A 67 -1.30 19.36 -12.91
N CYS A 68 -1.10 18.48 -13.90
CA CYS A 68 -1.51 17.08 -13.85
C CYS A 68 -0.39 16.15 -14.35
N ILE A 69 -0.47 14.89 -13.91
CA ILE A 69 0.39 13.78 -14.33
C ILE A 69 -0.42 12.87 -15.24
N THR A 70 0.13 12.50 -16.39
CA THR A 70 -0.55 11.56 -17.29
C THR A 70 -0.57 10.15 -16.69
N THR A 71 -1.50 9.31 -17.14
CA THR A 71 -1.53 7.90 -16.71
C THR A 71 -0.23 7.18 -17.08
N GLN A 72 0.34 7.47 -18.25
CA GLN A 72 1.62 6.88 -18.70
C GLN A 72 2.77 7.22 -17.75
N GLU A 73 2.96 8.50 -17.40
CA GLU A 73 4.00 8.93 -16.46
C GLU A 73 3.81 8.27 -15.09
N MET A 74 2.56 8.23 -14.61
CA MET A 74 2.23 7.60 -13.34
C MET A 74 2.52 6.10 -13.35
N GLN A 75 2.21 5.40 -14.45
CA GLN A 75 2.54 3.98 -14.61
C GLN A 75 4.05 3.76 -14.48
N THR A 76 4.87 4.56 -15.17
CA THR A 76 6.33 4.49 -15.04
C THR A 76 6.77 4.60 -13.57
N PHE A 77 6.18 5.50 -12.79
CA PHE A 77 6.52 5.67 -11.38
C PHE A 77 6.10 4.49 -10.51
N ILE A 78 4.89 3.95 -10.69
CA ILE A 78 4.35 2.89 -9.83
C ILE A 78 4.82 1.48 -10.21
N THR A 79 5.28 1.27 -11.44
CA THR A 79 5.88 -0.01 -11.85
C THR A 79 7.38 -0.06 -11.57
N THR A 80 8.02 1.07 -11.25
CA THR A 80 9.43 1.11 -10.86
C THR A 80 9.62 0.45 -9.50
N GLU A 81 10.43 -0.61 -9.48
CA GLU A 81 10.78 -1.32 -8.25
C GLU A 81 11.53 -0.37 -7.30
N PHE A 82 11.24 -0.46 -6.00
CA PHE A 82 11.81 0.42 -4.97
C PHE A 82 11.49 1.92 -5.12
N ALA A 83 10.61 2.32 -6.04
CA ALA A 83 10.14 3.69 -6.07
C ALA A 83 9.21 3.99 -4.89
N SER A 84 9.44 5.14 -4.26
CA SER A 84 8.56 5.78 -3.30
C SER A 84 8.00 7.04 -3.94
N LEU A 85 6.68 7.04 -4.15
CA LEU A 85 5.96 8.18 -4.71
C LEU A 85 5.34 9.01 -3.59
N ASN A 86 5.70 10.29 -3.53
CA ASN A 86 5.03 11.30 -2.72
C ASN A 86 4.55 12.42 -3.65
N CYS A 87 3.24 12.52 -3.86
CA CYS A 87 2.65 13.51 -4.77
C CYS A 87 1.56 14.31 -4.06
N ARG A 88 1.72 15.65 -3.90
CA ARG A 88 0.87 16.52 -3.07
C ARG A 88 0.80 17.99 -3.57
N PRO A 89 -0.32 18.45 -4.16
CA PRO A 89 -1.46 17.67 -4.65
C PRO A 89 -1.09 16.88 -5.92
N CYS A 90 -1.80 15.80 -6.19
CA CYS A 90 -1.66 15.04 -7.43
C CYS A 90 -2.98 15.05 -8.19
N LYS A 91 -2.94 15.46 -9.47
CA LYS A 91 -4.06 15.35 -10.40
C LYS A 91 -3.65 14.42 -11.54
N ILE A 92 -4.54 13.54 -11.98
CA ILE A 92 -4.35 12.74 -13.19
C ILE A 92 -4.94 13.51 -14.37
N CYS A 93 -4.21 13.59 -15.49
CA CYS A 93 -4.70 14.24 -16.69
C CYS A 93 -5.87 13.44 -17.32
N GLU A 94 -6.95 14.12 -17.73
CA GLU A 94 -8.18 13.51 -18.29
C GLU A 94 -8.05 13.00 -19.75
N ASN A 95 -6.84 12.87 -20.28
CA ASN A 95 -6.59 12.61 -21.69
C ASN A 95 -6.52 11.12 -22.08
N ASN A 96 -6.90 10.21 -21.19
CA ASN A 96 -6.76 8.77 -21.41
C ASN A 96 -8.09 8.11 -21.83
N VAL A 97 -8.07 7.40 -22.97
CA VAL A 97 -9.25 6.79 -23.63
C VAL A 97 -9.92 5.69 -22.80
N ASN A 98 -9.17 5.03 -21.90
CA ASN A 98 -9.68 3.95 -21.03
C ASN A 98 -9.87 4.39 -19.57
N MET A 99 -9.93 5.71 -19.33
CA MET A 99 -10.13 6.28 -18.01
C MET A 99 -11.57 6.72 -17.82
N CYS A 100 -12.14 6.40 -16.65
CA CYS A 100 -13.49 6.79 -16.28
C CYS A 100 -13.48 7.59 -14.99
N ASN A 101 -14.38 8.56 -14.92
CA ASN A 101 -14.67 9.38 -13.74
C ASN A 101 -16.14 9.24 -13.31
N ASP A 102 -16.85 8.29 -13.90
CA ASP A 102 -18.27 8.05 -13.67
C ASP A 102 -18.55 7.13 -12.48
N SER A 103 -19.82 7.13 -12.07
CA SER A 103 -20.32 6.18 -11.08
C SER A 103 -20.31 4.74 -11.60
N LEU A 104 -20.40 3.76 -10.70
CA LEU A 104 -20.32 2.34 -11.04
C LEU A 104 -21.39 1.91 -12.07
N GLU A 105 -22.56 2.54 -12.03
CA GLU A 105 -23.68 2.29 -12.94
C GLU A 105 -23.33 2.63 -14.39
N ASN A 106 -22.57 3.72 -14.58
CA ASN A 106 -22.21 4.28 -15.87
C ASN A 106 -20.80 3.88 -16.32
N LEU A 107 -20.10 3.03 -15.55
CA LEU A 107 -18.76 2.58 -15.89
C LEU A 107 -18.76 1.88 -17.26
N LEU A 108 -17.95 2.40 -18.18
CA LEU A 108 -17.78 1.89 -19.53
C LEU A 108 -17.10 0.52 -19.54
N ASP A 109 -17.44 -0.32 -20.51
CA ASP A 109 -16.93 -1.69 -20.62
C ASP A 109 -15.41 -1.79 -20.90
N ASN A 110 -14.77 -0.69 -21.29
CA ASN A 110 -13.32 -0.61 -21.53
C ASN A 110 -12.56 0.15 -20.42
N CYS A 111 -13.21 0.38 -19.27
CA CYS A 111 -12.64 1.12 -18.16
C CYS A 111 -11.53 0.36 -17.42
N THR A 112 -10.27 0.64 -17.74
CA THR A 112 -9.13 0.04 -17.02
C THR A 112 -8.53 0.97 -15.96
N HIS A 113 -8.88 2.26 -15.98
CA HIS A 113 -8.45 3.25 -14.99
C HIS A 113 -9.64 4.03 -14.45
N VAL A 114 -9.80 4.10 -13.13
CA VAL A 114 -10.81 4.95 -12.49
C VAL A 114 -10.12 6.18 -11.91
N ASN A 115 -10.52 7.37 -12.34
CA ASN A 115 -10.12 8.65 -11.77
C ASN A 115 -11.17 9.15 -10.79
N GLY A 116 -10.97 8.86 -9.51
CA GLY A 116 -11.95 9.11 -8.46
C GLY A 116 -12.13 7.91 -7.53
N ASN A 117 -13.04 8.08 -6.57
CA ASN A 117 -13.36 7.03 -5.62
C ASN A 117 -14.30 6.00 -6.24
N VAL A 118 -14.07 4.72 -5.96
CA VAL A 118 -15.02 3.64 -6.25
C VAL A 118 -15.84 3.39 -4.98
N MET A 119 -17.15 3.63 -5.07
CA MET A 119 -18.09 3.45 -3.97
C MET A 119 -19.06 2.32 -4.31
N ILE A 120 -19.12 1.30 -3.46
CA ILE A 120 -20.01 0.15 -3.60
C ILE A 120 -20.93 0.12 -2.37
N GLY A 121 -22.22 0.21 -2.63
CA GLY A 121 -23.30 0.20 -1.65
C GLY A 121 -24.40 -0.81 -2.01
N PRO A 122 -25.42 -0.98 -1.16
CA PRO A 122 -26.52 -1.90 -1.42
C PRO A 122 -27.27 -1.59 -2.74
N GLU A 123 -27.25 -0.35 -3.20
CA GLU A 123 -27.84 0.08 -4.47
C GLU A 123 -27.12 -0.47 -5.72
N ASN A 124 -25.81 -0.78 -5.63
CA ASN A 124 -25.00 -1.12 -6.79
C ASN A 124 -24.05 -2.31 -6.59
N GLU A 125 -24.12 -3.02 -5.46
CA GLU A 125 -23.31 -4.22 -5.19
C GLU A 125 -23.50 -5.32 -6.24
N HIS A 126 -24.64 -5.34 -6.94
CA HIS A 126 -24.91 -6.27 -8.04
C HIS A 126 -24.13 -5.95 -9.33
N LEU A 127 -23.51 -4.77 -9.42
CA LEU A 127 -22.76 -4.30 -10.59
C LEU A 127 -21.24 -4.48 -10.46
N VAL A 128 -20.76 -5.09 -9.36
CA VAL A 128 -19.32 -5.24 -9.09
C VAL A 128 -18.55 -5.98 -10.18
N SER A 129 -19.23 -6.78 -11.01
CA SER A 129 -18.62 -7.44 -12.18
C SER A 129 -18.07 -6.46 -13.22
N LYS A 130 -18.58 -5.22 -13.29
CA LYS A 130 -18.04 -4.17 -14.14
C LYS A 130 -16.61 -3.78 -13.76
N LEU A 131 -16.23 -3.97 -12.50
CA LEU A 131 -14.89 -3.64 -11.99
C LEU A 131 -13.85 -4.71 -12.31
N LYS A 132 -14.25 -5.84 -12.93
CA LYS A 132 -13.36 -6.96 -13.24
C LYS A 132 -12.11 -6.54 -14.03
N ILE A 133 -12.27 -5.63 -14.99
CA ILE A 133 -11.19 -5.18 -15.88
C ILE A 133 -10.40 -3.98 -15.33
N VAL A 134 -10.86 -3.35 -14.25
CA VAL A 134 -10.21 -2.16 -13.68
C VAL A 134 -8.84 -2.57 -13.13
N GLU A 135 -7.80 -1.91 -13.61
CA GLU A 135 -6.42 -2.18 -13.23
C GLU A 135 -5.88 -1.18 -12.20
N THR A 136 -6.35 0.07 -12.25
CA THR A 136 -5.86 1.13 -11.37
C THR A 136 -7.01 2.03 -10.90
N ILE A 137 -7.03 2.34 -9.60
CA ILE A 137 -7.93 3.33 -9.01
C ILE A 137 -7.08 4.52 -8.51
N TYR A 138 -7.32 5.70 -9.05
CA TYR A 138 -6.75 6.98 -8.59
C TYR A 138 -7.70 7.64 -7.58
N GLY A 139 -7.92 6.95 -6.46
CA GLY A 139 -8.86 7.34 -5.42
C GLY A 139 -9.02 6.23 -4.40
N SER A 140 -10.02 6.36 -3.54
CA SER A 140 -10.36 5.39 -2.50
C SER A 140 -11.29 4.31 -3.04
N LEU A 141 -11.13 3.09 -2.54
CA LEU A 141 -12.09 1.99 -2.68
C LEU A 141 -12.92 1.90 -1.41
N ILE A 142 -14.24 2.04 -1.53
CA ILE A 142 -15.17 2.17 -0.43
C ILE A 142 -16.31 1.16 -0.61
N ILE A 143 -16.49 0.24 0.34
CA ILE A 143 -17.54 -0.79 0.31
C ILE A 143 -18.34 -0.69 1.60
N ARG A 144 -19.62 -0.34 1.52
CA ARG A 144 -20.45 -0.06 2.70
C ARG A 144 -21.82 -0.71 2.62
N SER A 145 -22.26 -1.31 3.72
CA SER A 145 -23.65 -1.77 3.85
C SER A 145 -24.11 -2.75 2.76
N THR A 146 -23.19 -3.60 2.29
CA THR A 146 -23.41 -4.61 1.25
C THR A 146 -23.58 -6.02 1.85
N ASN A 147 -24.10 -6.94 1.04
CA ASN A 147 -24.13 -8.37 1.31
C ASN A 147 -22.96 -9.12 0.67
N LEU A 148 -21.97 -8.40 0.12
CA LEU A 148 -20.77 -9.00 -0.47
C LEU A 148 -20.00 -9.81 0.58
N THR A 149 -19.56 -10.99 0.19
CA THR A 149 -18.79 -11.89 1.07
C THR A 149 -17.27 -11.74 0.90
N HIS A 150 -16.84 -11.27 -0.27
CA HIS A 150 -15.44 -11.20 -0.65
C HIS A 150 -15.14 -10.08 -1.66
N ILE A 151 -13.87 -9.67 -1.75
CA ILE A 151 -13.40 -8.62 -2.68
C ILE A 151 -12.85 -9.15 -4.02
N ALA A 152 -12.83 -10.46 -4.21
CA ALA A 152 -12.14 -11.10 -5.35
C ALA A 152 -12.71 -10.76 -6.74
N PHE A 153 -13.85 -10.06 -6.83
CA PHE A 153 -14.39 -9.53 -8.09
C PHE A 153 -13.50 -8.46 -8.74
N LEU A 154 -12.58 -7.86 -7.98
CA LEU A 154 -11.54 -6.95 -8.48
C LEU A 154 -10.37 -7.74 -9.09
N GLU A 155 -10.67 -8.56 -10.09
CA GLU A 155 -9.73 -9.55 -10.65
C GLU A 155 -8.44 -8.91 -11.18
N ASN A 156 -8.54 -7.81 -11.95
CA ASN A 156 -7.38 -7.19 -12.58
C ASN A 156 -6.79 -6.01 -11.80
N LEU A 157 -7.33 -5.66 -10.64
CA LEU A 157 -6.88 -4.48 -9.89
C LEU A 157 -5.46 -4.67 -9.38
N LYS A 158 -4.53 -3.87 -9.88
CA LYS A 158 -3.10 -3.90 -9.55
C LYS A 158 -2.70 -2.78 -8.59
N HIS A 159 -3.33 -1.60 -8.70
CA HIS A 159 -2.89 -0.39 -8.00
C HIS A 159 -4.06 0.44 -7.45
N ILE A 160 -3.88 0.96 -6.24
CA ILE A 160 -4.76 1.99 -5.65
C ILE A 160 -3.87 3.16 -5.23
N LEU A 161 -4.20 4.37 -5.66
CA LEU A 161 -3.41 5.58 -5.40
C LEU A 161 -4.29 6.65 -4.75
N THR A 162 -4.03 6.98 -3.47
CA THR A 162 -4.70 8.08 -2.75
C THR A 162 -3.73 9.19 -2.34
N PHE A 163 -3.84 10.34 -3.01
CA PHE A 163 -2.88 11.44 -2.82
C PHE A 163 -3.35 12.54 -1.86
N ASN A 164 -4.64 12.61 -1.53
CA ASN A 164 -5.25 13.69 -0.72
C ASN A 164 -5.42 13.32 0.77
N TYR A 165 -4.47 12.59 1.34
CA TYR A 165 -4.52 12.09 2.74
C TYR A 165 -5.73 11.20 3.08
N SER A 166 -6.46 10.71 2.08
CA SER A 166 -7.62 9.83 2.26
C SER A 166 -7.20 8.39 2.50
N VAL A 167 -8.01 7.66 3.28
CA VAL A 167 -7.89 6.21 3.46
C VAL A 167 -8.08 5.52 2.10
N SER A 168 -7.21 4.58 1.75
CA SER A 168 -7.21 3.93 0.43
C SER A 168 -8.28 2.86 0.30
N ILE A 169 -8.50 2.07 1.35
CA ILE A 169 -9.54 1.03 1.39
C ILE A 169 -10.38 1.23 2.64
N ILE A 170 -11.69 1.36 2.45
CA ILE A 170 -12.68 1.43 3.52
C ILE A 170 -13.72 0.33 3.26
N ILE A 171 -13.85 -0.60 4.20
CA ILE A 171 -14.88 -1.65 4.15
C ILE A 171 -15.61 -1.64 5.48
N GLU A 172 -16.86 -1.20 5.47
CA GLU A 172 -17.62 -1.03 6.71
C GLU A 172 -19.07 -1.48 6.63
N ASN A 173 -19.58 -1.99 7.75
CA ASN A 173 -20.98 -2.39 7.87
C ASN A 173 -21.37 -3.48 6.84
N ASN A 174 -20.49 -4.44 6.56
CA ASN A 174 -20.78 -5.57 5.65
C ASN A 174 -20.74 -6.89 6.45
N PRO A 175 -21.84 -7.32 7.08
CA PRO A 175 -21.83 -8.43 8.05
C PRO A 175 -21.40 -9.78 7.46
N GLN A 176 -21.56 -9.97 6.15
CA GLN A 176 -21.18 -11.20 5.44
C GLN A 176 -19.76 -11.15 4.87
N PHE A 177 -19.12 -9.97 4.87
CA PHE A 177 -17.80 -9.77 4.27
C PHE A 177 -16.72 -10.40 5.14
N SER A 178 -16.12 -11.47 4.62
CA SER A 178 -15.21 -12.34 5.37
C SER A 178 -13.85 -12.50 4.68
N ASN A 179 -13.69 -12.04 3.44
CA ASN A 179 -12.48 -12.26 2.66
C ASN A 179 -12.00 -11.00 1.93
N LEU A 180 -10.88 -10.44 2.41
CA LEU A 180 -10.18 -9.29 1.83
C LEU A 180 -9.08 -9.68 0.83
N THR A 181 -9.04 -10.91 0.33
CA THR A 181 -7.98 -11.35 -0.59
C THR A 181 -8.16 -10.77 -1.99
N PHE A 182 -7.25 -9.89 -2.39
CA PHE A 182 -7.17 -9.38 -3.75
C PHE A 182 -6.37 -10.35 -4.64
N PRO A 183 -6.87 -10.70 -5.85
CA PRO A 183 -6.17 -11.62 -6.74
C PRO A 183 -4.83 -11.08 -7.27
N ASN A 184 -4.81 -9.81 -7.70
CA ASN A 184 -3.67 -9.24 -8.43
C ASN A 184 -3.18 -7.88 -7.89
N LEU A 185 -3.64 -7.46 -6.70
CA LEU A 185 -3.25 -6.17 -6.14
C LEU A 185 -1.78 -6.19 -5.76
N LYS A 186 -0.99 -5.33 -6.41
CA LYS A 186 0.46 -5.23 -6.21
C LYS A 186 0.81 -4.24 -5.11
N ARG A 187 0.19 -3.05 -5.13
CA ARG A 187 0.56 -1.98 -4.20
C ARG A 187 -0.52 -0.92 -4.02
N ILE A 188 -0.58 -0.40 -2.80
CA ILE A 188 -1.31 0.82 -2.44
C ILE A 188 -0.28 1.96 -2.28
N TYR A 189 -0.51 3.07 -2.97
CA TYR A 189 0.24 4.31 -2.79
C TYR A 189 -0.67 5.28 -2.05
N THR A 190 -0.28 5.67 -0.85
CA THR A 190 -1.10 6.56 -0.03
C THR A 190 -0.26 7.61 0.68
N ASN A 191 -0.80 8.82 0.72
CA ASN A 191 -0.27 9.91 1.54
C ASN A 191 -0.88 9.95 2.94
N SER A 192 -1.84 9.07 3.25
CA SER A 192 -2.46 9.03 4.57
C SER A 192 -1.40 8.85 5.66
N LEU A 193 -1.41 9.76 6.65
CA LEU A 193 -0.43 9.77 7.74
C LEU A 193 -0.76 8.73 8.82
N LEU A 194 -2.02 8.31 8.88
CA LEU A 194 -2.57 7.49 9.95
C LEU A 194 -3.01 6.14 9.41
N THR A 195 -4.11 6.11 8.63
CA THR A 195 -4.80 4.88 8.22
C THR A 195 -4.86 4.77 6.70
N ALA A 196 -4.36 3.67 6.17
CA ALA A 196 -4.43 3.30 4.76
C ALA A 196 -5.58 2.33 4.48
N ILE A 197 -5.86 1.41 5.41
CA ILE A 197 -6.91 0.40 5.31
C ILE A 197 -7.74 0.41 6.59
N MET A 198 -9.06 0.51 6.45
CA MET A 198 -10.02 0.49 7.55
C MET A 198 -11.10 -0.56 7.30
N LEU A 199 -11.22 -1.53 8.22
CA LEU A 199 -12.27 -2.54 8.22
C LEU A 199 -13.07 -2.41 9.52
N ASN A 200 -14.34 -2.01 9.45
CA ASN A 200 -15.17 -1.79 10.64
C ASN A 200 -16.54 -2.47 10.51
N ASN A 201 -17.01 -3.15 11.55
CA ASN A 201 -18.35 -3.77 11.59
C ASN A 201 -18.61 -4.70 10.37
N ASN A 202 -17.68 -5.62 10.12
CA ASN A 202 -17.81 -6.66 9.09
C ASN A 202 -18.03 -8.03 9.74
N SER A 203 -17.85 -9.13 9.00
CA SER A 203 -17.95 -10.48 9.58
C SER A 203 -16.97 -10.67 10.75
N ASP A 204 -17.39 -11.41 11.78
CA ASP A 204 -16.55 -11.81 12.92
C ASP A 204 -15.25 -12.51 12.50
N ILE A 205 -15.22 -13.10 11.30
CA ILE A 205 -14.02 -13.68 10.70
C ILE A 205 -12.90 -12.63 10.58
N LEU A 206 -13.23 -11.36 10.36
CA LEU A 206 -12.30 -10.23 10.26
C LEU A 206 -12.17 -9.42 11.56
N SER A 207 -12.66 -9.95 12.69
CA SER A 207 -12.59 -9.31 13.99
C SER A 207 -11.16 -8.93 14.43
N PRO A 208 -11.00 -7.99 15.38
CA PRO A 208 -9.69 -7.47 15.79
C PRO A 208 -8.91 -8.53 16.58
N ASN A 209 -7.96 -9.20 15.92
CA ASN A 209 -7.03 -10.11 16.56
C ASN A 209 -5.70 -10.20 15.81
N PHE A 210 -4.68 -10.74 16.49
CA PHE A 210 -3.32 -10.86 15.97
C PHE A 210 -3.26 -11.60 14.62
N LYS A 211 -3.96 -12.72 14.49
CA LYS A 211 -3.96 -13.55 13.28
C LYS A 211 -4.51 -12.79 12.08
N ASN A 212 -5.62 -12.07 12.24
CA ASN A 212 -6.23 -11.29 11.17
C ASN A 212 -5.33 -10.13 10.75
N CYS A 213 -4.72 -9.44 11.70
CA CYS A 213 -3.75 -8.39 11.41
C CYS A 213 -2.54 -8.89 10.62
N ASP A 214 -1.99 -10.05 10.99
CA ASP A 214 -0.85 -10.64 10.28
C ASP A 214 -1.22 -11.07 8.86
N LEU A 215 -2.39 -11.71 8.67
CA LEU A 215 -2.89 -12.10 7.36
C LEU A 215 -3.08 -10.90 6.42
N ILE A 216 -3.71 -9.84 6.94
CA ILE A 216 -3.93 -8.61 6.16
C ILE A 216 -2.59 -7.93 5.88
N HIS A 217 -1.71 -7.79 6.88
CA HIS A 217 -0.41 -7.16 6.69
C HIS A 217 0.47 -7.92 5.69
N ALA A 218 0.44 -9.26 5.67
CA ALA A 218 1.18 -10.07 4.71
C ALA A 218 0.76 -9.75 3.26
N GLN A 219 -0.53 -9.55 3.01
CA GLN A 219 -1.04 -9.12 1.71
C GLN A 219 -0.60 -7.69 1.36
N PHE A 220 -0.54 -6.81 2.36
CA PHE A 220 -0.18 -5.39 2.20
C PHE A 220 1.20 -5.07 2.77
N LYS A 221 2.22 -5.90 2.47
CA LYS A 221 3.56 -5.85 3.10
C LYS A 221 4.31 -4.50 3.04
N TYR A 222 3.93 -3.61 2.12
CA TYR A 222 4.52 -2.27 2.00
C TYR A 222 3.88 -1.22 2.91
N LEU A 223 2.72 -1.53 3.52
CA LEU A 223 2.06 -0.69 4.50
C LEU A 223 2.61 -0.94 5.89
N LYS A 224 2.58 0.07 6.76
CA LYS A 224 2.95 -0.11 8.17
C LYS A 224 1.77 -0.77 8.90
N THR A 225 2.02 -1.65 9.86
CA THR A 225 0.96 -2.29 10.67
C THR A 225 0.02 -1.27 11.33
N LYS A 226 0.56 -0.13 11.78
CA LYS A 226 -0.22 0.98 12.34
C LYS A 226 -1.21 1.64 11.37
N SER A 227 -1.03 1.44 10.06
CA SER A 227 -1.90 1.99 9.01
C SER A 227 -3.06 1.08 8.61
N ILE A 228 -3.22 -0.04 9.30
CA ILE A 228 -4.32 -0.98 9.13
C ILE A 228 -5.13 -0.96 10.43
N SER A 229 -6.44 -0.75 10.34
CA SER A 229 -7.35 -0.79 11.49
C SER A 229 -8.49 -1.78 11.30
N LEU A 230 -8.79 -2.52 12.36
CA LEU A 230 -9.90 -3.47 12.50
C LEU A 230 -10.80 -3.01 13.66
N ASP A 231 -12.07 -2.72 13.40
CA ASP A 231 -13.04 -2.16 14.36
C ASP A 231 -12.40 -1.09 15.25
N GLU A 232 -11.91 -0.03 14.61
CA GLU A 232 -11.25 1.13 15.24
C GLU A 232 -9.91 0.85 15.95
N ASN A 233 -9.49 -0.41 16.06
CA ASN A 233 -8.21 -0.79 16.65
C ASN A 233 -7.13 -0.93 15.57
N THR A 234 -6.02 -0.21 15.71
CA THR A 234 -4.89 -0.40 14.78
C THR A 234 -4.24 -1.76 15.00
N CYS A 235 -3.74 -2.38 13.93
CA CYS A 235 -3.04 -3.66 14.04
C CYS A 235 -1.79 -3.57 14.93
N GLU A 236 -1.12 -2.42 14.96
CA GLU A 236 -0.03 -2.17 15.92
C GLU A 236 -0.51 -2.23 17.38
N ALA A 237 -1.67 -1.63 17.70
CA ALA A 237 -2.22 -1.68 19.04
C ALA A 237 -2.65 -3.10 19.45
N ILE A 238 -3.27 -3.85 18.52
CA ILE A 238 -3.67 -5.25 18.70
C ILE A 238 -2.44 -6.14 18.96
N GLN A 239 -1.37 -5.95 18.18
CA GLN A 239 -0.13 -6.71 18.37
C GLN A 239 0.53 -6.38 19.72
N ARG A 240 0.55 -5.10 20.14
CA ARG A 240 1.09 -4.70 21.44
C ARG A 240 0.30 -5.29 22.61
N SER A 241 -1.03 -5.30 22.56
CA SER A 241 -1.85 -5.86 23.64
C SER A 241 -1.69 -7.38 23.76
N ALA A 242 -1.55 -8.09 22.64
CA ALA A 242 -1.26 -9.52 22.61
C ALA A 242 0.10 -9.85 23.27
N ASN A 243 1.15 -9.09 22.94
CA ASN A 243 2.48 -9.28 23.52
C ASN A 243 2.51 -9.03 25.04
N ASN A 244 1.89 -7.95 25.50
CA ASN A 244 1.79 -7.67 26.94
C ASN A 244 1.03 -8.77 27.70
N THR A 245 0.02 -9.36 27.07
CA THR A 245 -0.73 -10.50 27.65
C THR A 245 0.15 -11.75 27.75
N LEU A 246 0.99 -12.01 26.74
CA LEU A 246 1.93 -13.13 26.76
C LEU A 246 3.01 -12.94 27.84
N GLU A 247 3.59 -11.75 27.94
CA GLU A 247 4.57 -11.40 28.98
C GLU A 247 3.99 -11.54 30.39
N GLY A 248 2.74 -11.08 30.60
CA GLY A 248 2.04 -11.27 31.87
C GLY A 248 1.77 -12.75 32.20
N LYS A 249 1.50 -13.59 31.20
CA LYS A 249 1.36 -15.05 31.39
C LYS A 249 2.70 -15.72 31.72
N LEU A 250 3.79 -15.32 31.07
CA LEU A 250 5.16 -15.80 31.36
C LEU A 250 5.59 -15.40 32.77
N ALA A 251 5.28 -14.17 33.21
CA ALA A 251 5.58 -13.70 34.56
C ALA A 251 4.78 -14.42 35.66
N ASN A 252 3.59 -14.93 35.34
CA ASN A 252 2.70 -15.63 36.27
C ASN A 252 2.85 -17.17 36.25
N HIS A 253 3.73 -17.72 35.42
CA HIS A 253 4.13 -19.12 35.53
C HIS A 253 5.26 -19.24 36.57
N PRO A 254 5.10 -20.01 37.66
CA PRO A 254 6.21 -20.34 38.53
C PRO A 254 7.12 -21.30 37.77
N SER A 255 8.16 -20.78 37.12
CA SER A 255 9.27 -21.61 36.69
C SER A 255 9.98 -22.14 37.94
N LEU A 256 9.96 -23.47 38.09
CA LEU A 256 10.92 -24.18 38.92
C LEU A 256 12.32 -23.72 38.49
N GLY A 257 13.13 -23.30 39.46
CA GLY A 257 14.27 -22.42 39.24
C GLY A 257 15.42 -22.93 38.37
N ILE A 258 16.26 -21.94 38.04
CA ILE A 258 17.69 -22.00 37.67
C ILE A 258 18.00 -22.43 36.24
N MET A 259 18.38 -21.47 35.39
CA MET A 259 19.80 -21.18 35.11
C MET A 259 19.92 -19.84 34.36
N GLY A 260 20.56 -18.86 35.00
CA GLY A 260 20.92 -17.61 34.36
C GLY A 260 21.89 -17.87 33.21
N PHE A 261 21.71 -17.17 32.10
CA PHE A 261 22.70 -17.10 31.04
C PHE A 261 23.96 -16.44 31.59
N LEU A 262 24.93 -17.26 32.02
CA LEU A 262 26.31 -16.84 32.16
C LEU A 262 26.84 -16.48 30.77
N ASN A 263 27.27 -15.24 30.59
CA ASN A 263 28.13 -14.87 29.47
C ASN A 263 29.43 -15.68 29.56
N LEU A 264 29.58 -16.68 28.68
CA LEU A 264 30.83 -17.41 28.52
C LEU A 264 31.77 -16.58 27.63
N ILE A 265 32.62 -15.77 28.26
CA ILE A 265 33.77 -15.15 27.58
C ILE A 265 34.91 -16.17 27.63
N ILE A 266 35.23 -16.76 26.47
CA ILE A 266 36.43 -17.59 26.32
C ILE A 266 37.61 -16.66 26.00
N ILE A 267 38.52 -16.47 26.95
CA ILE A 267 39.84 -15.87 26.72
C ILE A 267 40.84 -17.01 26.48
N LEU A 268 41.31 -17.16 25.26
CA LEU A 268 42.45 -18.03 24.93
C LEU A 268 43.75 -17.30 25.28
N GLY A 269 44.32 -17.65 26.44
CA GLY A 269 45.68 -17.27 26.83
C GLY A 269 46.66 -18.38 26.48
N ALA A 270 47.69 -18.03 25.72
CA ALA A 270 48.76 -18.91 25.27
C ALA A 270 49.64 -19.43 26.41
N LEU A 271 50.11 -20.66 26.27
CA LEU A 271 51.35 -21.21 26.83
C LEU A 271 52.13 -21.84 25.68
#